data_AF-A0A3N0DHX3-F1
#
_entry.id   AF-A0A3N0DHX3-F1
#
_cell.length_a   1.000
_cell.length_b   1.000
_cell.length_c   1.000
_cell.angle_alpha   90.00
_cell.angle_beta   90.00
_cell.angle_gamma   90.00
#
_symmetry.space_group_name_H-M   'P 1'
#
loop_
_entity.id
_entity.type
_entity.pdbx_description
1 polymer ?
#
loop_
_entity_poly.entity_id
_entity_poly.type
_entity_poly.pdbx_seq_one_letter_code
_entity_poly.pdbx_strand_id
1 'polypeptide(L)'
;MMRNNNFIVAILVLALFLNACNTKKQRTKNSDSLVIESPYLGQKPPGLIPEVFAPGIISTEAYFEAGGTFSPDMKEFYFVRQGGKYEKRTPLVIRYENHSWGNETVTDIIHPFFSKDGNIMYRGNTYRERTDTGWSDIKNLGAPFKDFRIMGLSVSSKGTYYFDEASKIGTIRYSRLINGKHEEPQKVSKEINTGKWIAHPFIAPDESYLMWDAQKEDGYGDNDLYISFRQKDGSWGTAINMGNKINTALQENGAHVTPDGKYLFFWRGYEKVREDGSTYWIGSIYWGDFIQLKKELLENKNIN
;
A
#
# COMPACT_ATOMS: atom_id res chain seq x y z
N MET A 1 73.19 31.17 -68.59
CA MET A 1 73.26 29.70 -68.82
C MET A 1 71.85 29.15 -68.62
N MET A 2 71.00 29.06 -69.64
CA MET A 2 70.95 28.05 -70.73
C MET A 2 70.93 26.59 -70.25
N ARG A 3 69.73 25.98 -70.33
CA ARG A 3 69.36 24.68 -70.96
C ARG A 3 68.21 24.05 -70.17
N ASN A 4 66.97 24.06 -70.69
CA ASN A 4 66.38 23.07 -71.61
C ASN A 4 66.62 21.61 -71.21
N ASN A 5 65.56 20.88 -70.81
CA ASN A 5 64.96 19.86 -71.68
C ASN A 5 63.74 19.12 -71.07
N ASN A 6 62.78 18.92 -71.97
CA ASN A 6 61.94 17.74 -72.18
C ASN A 6 60.62 17.51 -71.40
N PHE A 7 59.56 17.57 -72.21
CA PHE A 7 58.21 17.03 -72.07
C PHE A 7 58.16 15.55 -71.66
N ILE A 8 57.13 15.17 -70.91
CA ILE A 8 56.18 14.08 -71.27
C ILE A 8 54.86 14.30 -70.51
N VAL A 9 53.78 14.04 -71.24
CA VAL A 9 52.37 14.26 -70.94
C VAL A 9 51.81 13.17 -70.03
N ALA A 10 51.01 13.55 -69.03
CA ALA A 10 49.99 12.69 -68.45
C ALA A 10 48.78 13.56 -68.08
N ILE A 11 47.66 13.34 -68.78
CA ILE A 11 46.35 13.95 -68.48
C ILE A 11 45.65 13.04 -67.48
N LEU A 12 45.25 13.59 -66.33
CA LEU A 12 44.27 12.97 -65.44
C LEU A 12 43.31 14.05 -64.95
N VAL A 13 42.07 13.95 -65.43
CA VAL A 13 40.94 14.80 -65.09
C VAL A 13 40.55 14.53 -63.63
N LEU A 14 40.67 15.53 -62.76
CA LEU A 14 40.11 15.48 -61.41
C LEU A 14 39.01 16.52 -61.29
N ALA A 15 37.76 16.05 -61.25
CA ALA A 15 36.59 16.89 -61.01
C ALA A 15 36.59 17.36 -59.54
N LEU A 16 36.73 18.67 -59.33
CA LEU A 16 36.51 19.32 -58.04
C LEU A 16 35.00 19.55 -57.85
N PHE A 17 34.34 18.63 -57.16
CA PHE A 17 33.01 18.88 -56.61
C PHE A 17 33.12 19.66 -55.29
N LEU A 18 32.56 20.86 -55.29
CA LEU A 18 32.27 21.65 -54.08
C LEU A 18 31.25 20.88 -53.23
N ASN A 19 31.72 20.17 -52.21
CA ASN A 19 30.87 19.72 -51.10
C ASN A 19 31.16 20.59 -49.88
N ALA A 20 30.25 21.54 -49.65
CA ALA A 20 30.20 22.31 -48.42
C ALA A 20 30.07 21.36 -47.22
N CYS A 21 30.97 21.51 -46.25
CA CYS A 21 30.94 20.83 -44.97
C CYS A 21 29.63 21.14 -44.23
N ASN A 22 28.70 20.19 -44.22
CA ASN A 22 27.60 20.19 -43.28
C ASN A 22 28.04 19.30 -42.09
N THR A 23 28.63 19.95 -41.08
CA THR A 23 29.13 19.27 -39.88
C THR A 23 27.97 18.58 -39.16
N LYS A 24 28.02 17.24 -39.12
CA LYS A 24 27.09 16.39 -38.36
C LYS A 24 26.99 16.89 -36.91
N LYS A 25 25.84 17.45 -36.54
CA LYS A 25 25.42 17.50 -35.13
C LYS A 25 25.36 16.06 -34.63
N GLN A 26 26.31 15.68 -33.77
CA GLN A 26 26.13 14.55 -32.87
C GLN A 26 24.81 14.76 -32.13
N ARG A 27 23.81 13.94 -32.42
CA ARG A 27 22.68 13.73 -31.52
C ARG A 27 23.26 13.03 -30.29
N THR A 28 23.60 13.81 -29.27
CA THR A 28 23.62 13.30 -27.91
C THR A 28 22.23 12.72 -27.66
N LYS A 29 22.17 11.39 -27.55
CA LYS A 29 21.08 10.74 -26.82
C LYS A 29 21.20 11.24 -25.39
N ASN A 30 20.55 12.36 -25.07
CA ASN A 30 20.01 12.51 -23.73
C ASN A 30 18.95 11.43 -23.63
N SER A 31 19.35 10.27 -23.11
CA SER A 31 18.43 9.53 -22.28
C SER A 31 18.18 10.43 -21.08
N ASP A 32 17.22 11.34 -21.22
CA ASP A 32 16.37 11.68 -20.10
C ASP A 32 15.67 10.36 -19.76
N SER A 33 16.38 9.52 -19.00
CA SER A 33 15.72 8.56 -18.14
C SER A 33 14.81 9.45 -17.32
N LEU A 34 13.53 9.48 -17.68
CA LEU A 34 12.46 9.81 -16.76
C LEU A 34 12.76 8.95 -15.54
N VAL A 35 13.42 9.55 -14.55
CA VAL A 35 13.48 8.99 -13.21
C VAL A 35 12.00 8.97 -12.84
N ILE A 36 11.39 7.80 -12.95
CA ILE A 36 10.11 7.58 -12.32
C ILE A 36 10.45 7.74 -10.85
N GLU A 37 10.24 8.95 -10.33
CA GLU A 37 10.29 9.21 -8.90
C GLU A 37 9.24 8.28 -8.29
N SER A 38 9.73 7.19 -7.71
CA SER A 38 8.89 6.16 -7.14
C SER A 38 8.13 6.82 -5.97
N PRO A 39 6.78 6.84 -5.99
CA PRO A 39 6.00 7.38 -4.86
C PRO A 39 6.20 6.57 -3.58
N TYR A 40 7.01 5.51 -3.63
CA TYR A 40 7.34 4.62 -2.52
C TYR A 40 8.67 5.01 -1.85
N LEU A 41 8.85 6.31 -1.59
CA LEU A 41 10.04 6.87 -0.93
C LEU A 41 11.36 6.47 -1.61
N GLY A 42 11.36 6.36 -2.94
CA GLY A 42 12.53 5.95 -3.72
C GLY A 42 12.88 4.45 -3.65
N GLN A 43 12.13 3.63 -2.89
CA GLN A 43 12.31 2.19 -2.89
C GLN A 43 11.89 1.59 -4.24
N LYS A 44 12.65 0.60 -4.70
CA LYS A 44 12.30 -0.18 -5.89
C LYS A 44 11.08 -1.05 -5.59
N PRO A 45 10.16 -1.24 -6.54
CA PRO A 45 9.02 -2.15 -6.38
C PRO A 45 9.43 -3.54 -5.86
N PRO A 46 8.69 -4.12 -4.90
CA PRO A 46 8.93 -5.44 -4.38
C PRO A 46 8.44 -6.51 -5.36
N GLY A 47 8.90 -7.74 -5.16
CA GLY A 47 8.32 -8.91 -5.83
C GLY A 47 7.21 -9.55 -5.00
N LEU A 48 6.96 -10.84 -5.26
CA LEU A 48 6.00 -11.66 -4.51
C LEU A 48 6.40 -11.94 -3.07
N ILE A 49 7.70 -11.98 -2.78
CA ILE A 49 8.20 -12.12 -1.41
C ILE A 49 8.20 -10.72 -0.81
N PRO A 50 7.36 -10.44 0.20
CA PRO A 50 7.30 -9.11 0.78
C PRO A 50 8.60 -8.74 1.46
N GLU A 51 9.01 -7.50 1.31
CA GLU A 51 10.16 -6.91 1.98
C GLU A 51 9.70 -5.82 2.94
N VAL A 52 10.61 -5.35 3.80
CA VAL A 52 10.33 -4.22 4.68
C VAL A 52 10.18 -2.94 3.85
N PHE A 53 9.19 -2.13 4.19
CA PHE A 53 8.94 -0.87 3.49
C PHE A 53 9.84 0.26 3.97
N ALA A 54 10.41 0.99 3.01
CA ALA A 54 11.34 2.12 3.14
C ALA A 54 12.38 1.92 4.26
N PRO A 55 13.25 0.89 4.16
CA PRO A 55 14.21 0.56 5.20
C PRO A 55 15.16 1.73 5.47
N GLY A 56 15.37 2.05 6.75
CA GLY A 56 16.19 3.19 7.19
C GLY A 56 15.48 4.54 7.15
N ILE A 57 14.30 4.64 6.52
CA ILE A 57 13.46 5.85 6.50
C ILE A 57 12.23 5.66 7.38
N ILE A 58 11.42 4.64 7.06
CA ILE A 58 10.22 4.25 7.82
C ILE A 58 10.56 3.12 8.77
N SER A 59 11.01 1.97 8.27
CA SER A 59 11.28 0.83 9.12
C SER A 59 12.76 0.73 9.48
N THR A 60 13.03 0.70 10.78
CA THR A 60 14.38 0.67 11.32
C THR A 60 14.50 -0.39 12.41
N GLU A 61 15.70 -0.92 12.65
CA GLU A 61 15.91 -1.92 13.71
C GLU A 61 15.66 -1.38 15.13
N ALA A 62 15.65 -0.05 15.30
CA ALA A 62 15.55 0.60 16.61
C ALA A 62 14.10 0.84 17.07
N TYR A 63 13.11 0.70 16.18
CA TYR A 63 11.76 1.17 16.42
C TYR A 63 10.70 0.12 16.07
N PHE A 64 9.56 0.21 16.76
CA PHE A 64 8.31 -0.39 16.32
C PHE A 64 7.65 0.58 15.33
N GLU A 65 7.24 0.11 14.16
CA GLU A 65 6.38 0.88 13.25
C GLU A 65 5.14 0.11 12.82
N ALA A 66 4.02 0.82 12.66
CA ALA A 66 2.75 0.24 12.21
C ALA A 66 1.89 1.25 11.46
N GLY A 67 0.85 0.75 10.77
CA GLY A 67 -0.19 1.60 10.18
C GLY A 67 0.17 2.35 8.90
N GLY A 68 1.22 1.93 8.21
CA GLY A 68 1.73 2.58 7.00
C GLY A 68 0.68 2.68 5.91
N THR A 69 0.09 3.88 5.73
CA THR A 69 -0.99 4.13 4.78
C THR A 69 -0.66 5.35 3.92
N PHE A 70 -0.82 5.22 2.61
CA PHE A 70 -0.77 6.36 1.68
C PHE A 70 -2.09 7.13 1.65
N SER A 71 -2.02 8.46 1.51
CA SER A 71 -3.16 9.25 1.04
C SER A 71 -3.59 8.80 -0.37
N PRO A 72 -4.85 9.01 -0.77
CA PRO A 72 -5.34 8.55 -2.09
C PRO A 72 -4.58 9.11 -3.29
N ASP A 73 -4.00 10.31 -3.16
CA ASP A 73 -3.14 10.94 -4.18
C ASP A 73 -1.67 10.51 -4.10
N MET A 74 -1.33 9.59 -3.18
CA MET A 74 0.01 9.07 -2.93
C MET A 74 1.05 10.12 -2.52
N LYS A 75 0.61 11.29 -2.02
CA LYS A 75 1.51 12.39 -1.61
C LYS A 75 1.80 12.45 -0.11
N GLU A 76 1.09 11.69 0.69
CA GLU A 76 1.31 11.61 2.13
C GLU A 76 1.42 10.14 2.52
N PHE A 77 2.34 9.83 3.44
CA PHE A 77 2.48 8.51 4.03
C PHE A 77 2.38 8.62 5.55
N TYR A 78 1.32 8.05 6.10
CA TYR A 78 0.99 8.07 7.54
C TYR A 78 1.47 6.78 8.20
N PHE A 79 2.09 6.88 9.36
CA PHE A 79 2.55 5.72 10.13
C PHE A 79 2.66 6.07 11.62
N VAL A 80 2.77 5.05 12.46
CA VAL A 80 3.03 5.20 13.90
C VAL A 80 4.40 4.65 14.21
N ARG A 81 5.17 5.33 15.05
CA ARG A 81 6.49 4.88 15.52
C ARG A 81 6.59 4.90 17.04
N GLN A 82 7.32 3.93 17.61
CA GLN A 82 7.72 3.93 19.01
C GLN A 82 9.17 3.45 19.17
N GLY A 83 9.93 4.09 20.04
CA GLY A 83 11.33 3.81 20.35
C GLY A 83 12.27 4.99 20.07
N GLY A 84 13.49 4.93 20.61
CA GLY A 84 14.50 6.02 20.63
C GLY A 84 13.90 7.35 21.03
N LYS A 85 13.84 8.33 20.11
CA LYS A 85 13.30 9.68 20.42
C LYS A 85 11.77 9.70 20.66
N TYR A 86 11.07 8.61 20.37
CA TYR A 86 9.61 8.48 20.54
C TYR A 86 9.28 7.53 21.70
N GLU A 87 9.24 8.06 22.93
CA GLU A 87 8.97 7.25 24.15
C GLU A 87 7.62 6.51 24.10
N LYS A 88 6.62 7.12 23.45
CA LYS A 88 5.28 6.56 23.22
C LYS A 88 4.99 6.41 21.73
N ARG A 89 4.01 5.58 21.39
CA ARG A 89 3.45 5.48 20.03
C ARG A 89 3.08 6.88 19.53
N THR A 90 3.82 7.34 18.54
CA THR A 90 3.74 8.70 17.99
C THR A 90 3.30 8.60 16.53
N PRO A 91 2.16 9.22 16.16
CA PRO A 91 1.71 9.28 14.77
C PRO A 91 2.55 10.29 14.00
N LEU A 92 2.98 9.87 12.81
CA LEU A 92 3.88 10.59 11.94
C LEU A 92 3.33 10.60 10.51
N VAL A 93 3.72 11.61 9.76
CA VAL A 93 3.45 11.72 8.34
C VAL A 93 4.68 12.24 7.62
N ILE A 94 4.99 11.63 6.48
CA ILE A 94 5.95 12.15 5.50
C ILE A 94 5.15 12.66 4.31
N ARG A 95 5.55 13.81 3.74
CA ARG A 95 4.87 14.43 2.61
C ARG A 95 5.80 14.51 1.40
N TYR A 96 5.22 14.32 0.23
CA TYR A 96 5.87 14.48 -1.05
C TYR A 96 5.54 15.86 -1.63
N GLU A 97 6.52 16.74 -1.63
CA GLU A 97 6.43 18.13 -2.07
C GLU A 97 7.66 18.47 -2.91
N ASN A 98 7.50 19.33 -3.92
CA ASN A 98 8.60 19.78 -4.76
C ASN A 98 9.45 18.64 -5.37
N HIS A 99 8.81 17.55 -5.80
CA HIS A 99 9.48 16.38 -6.38
C HIS A 99 10.40 15.63 -5.39
N SER A 100 10.08 15.68 -4.10
CA SER A 100 10.86 14.96 -3.08
C SER A 100 10.02 14.62 -1.85
N TRP A 101 10.35 13.51 -1.20
CA TRP A 101 9.81 13.20 0.12
C TRP A 101 10.55 14.01 1.18
N GLY A 102 9.79 14.74 2.01
CA GLY A 102 10.32 15.53 3.12
C GLY A 102 10.71 14.67 4.32
N ASN A 103 10.89 15.34 5.47
CA ASN A 103 11.12 14.67 6.74
C ASN A 103 9.80 14.24 7.41
N GLU A 104 9.90 13.28 8.32
CA GLU A 104 8.80 12.91 9.21
C GLU A 104 8.35 14.08 10.10
N THR A 105 7.04 14.27 10.20
CA THR A 105 6.42 15.30 11.06
C THR A 105 5.35 14.66 11.95
N VAL A 106 5.21 15.15 13.18
CA VAL A 106 4.17 14.68 14.10
C VAL A 106 2.79 15.11 13.62
N THR A 107 1.83 14.19 13.70
CA THR A 107 0.42 14.43 13.36
C THR A 107 -0.49 13.83 14.43
N ASP A 108 -1.74 14.25 14.46
CA ASP A 108 -2.81 13.65 15.26
C ASP A 108 -3.55 12.52 14.52
N ILE A 109 -3.24 12.28 13.23
CA ILE A 109 -3.83 11.25 12.39
C ILE A 109 -3.15 9.90 12.65
N ILE A 110 -3.93 8.90 13.08
CA ILE A 110 -3.43 7.57 13.45
C ILE A 110 -4.20 6.48 12.72
N HIS A 111 -3.50 5.62 11.97
CA HIS A 111 -4.10 4.51 11.21
C HIS A 111 -5.30 4.95 10.34
N PRO A 112 -5.12 5.95 9.45
CA PRO A 112 -6.22 6.44 8.63
C PRO A 112 -6.65 5.39 7.59
N PHE A 113 -7.94 5.33 7.32
CA PHE A 113 -8.49 4.75 6.09
C PHE A 113 -9.21 5.83 5.29
N PHE A 114 -9.07 5.85 3.97
CA PHE A 114 -9.63 6.91 3.14
C PHE A 114 -10.78 6.39 2.28
N SER A 115 -11.78 7.25 2.04
CA SER A 115 -12.67 7.07 0.89
C SER A 115 -11.85 7.15 -0.41
N LYS A 116 -12.32 6.49 -1.48
CA LYS A 116 -11.59 6.45 -2.76
C LYS A 116 -11.29 7.84 -3.34
N ASP A 117 -12.20 8.78 -3.17
CA ASP A 117 -12.05 10.17 -3.61
C ASP A 117 -11.16 11.01 -2.67
N GLY A 118 -10.78 10.45 -1.51
CA GLY A 118 -9.99 11.13 -0.49
C GLY A 118 -10.70 12.23 0.27
N ASN A 119 -12.02 12.36 0.12
CA ASN A 119 -12.80 13.38 0.81
C ASN A 119 -13.12 13.03 2.26
N ILE A 120 -13.05 11.75 2.65
CA ILE A 120 -13.31 11.30 4.01
C ILE A 120 -12.15 10.43 4.50
N MET A 121 -11.72 10.70 5.72
CA MET A 121 -10.78 9.87 6.46
C MET A 121 -11.50 9.24 7.65
N TYR A 122 -11.39 7.93 7.78
CA TYR A 122 -12.01 7.12 8.81
C TYR A 122 -10.97 6.60 9.80
N ARG A 123 -11.42 6.42 11.05
CA ARG A 123 -10.68 5.72 12.10
C ARG A 123 -11.67 5.14 13.12
N GLY A 124 -11.79 3.82 13.16
CA GLY A 124 -12.76 3.14 14.01
C GLY A 124 -14.18 3.64 13.75
N ASN A 125 -14.84 4.18 14.78
CA ASN A 125 -16.19 4.76 14.69
C ASN A 125 -16.20 6.28 14.43
N THR A 126 -15.06 6.86 14.05
CA THR A 126 -14.90 8.29 13.80
C THR A 126 -14.47 8.57 12.37
N TYR A 127 -14.72 9.79 11.91
CA TYR A 127 -14.26 10.26 10.60
C TYR A 127 -13.98 11.77 10.60
N ARG A 128 -13.25 12.23 9.58
CA ARG A 128 -13.03 13.63 9.24
C ARG A 128 -13.31 13.83 7.76
N GLU A 129 -13.83 15.00 7.41
CA GLU A 129 -14.02 15.42 6.03
C GLU A 129 -12.86 16.30 5.59
N ARG A 130 -12.45 16.18 4.33
CA ARG A 130 -11.45 17.05 3.73
C ARG A 130 -12.03 18.46 3.57
N THR A 131 -11.23 19.45 3.87
CA THR A 131 -11.53 20.87 3.69
C THR A 131 -10.46 21.52 2.81
N ASP A 132 -10.68 22.78 2.40
CA ASP A 132 -9.71 23.55 1.63
C ASP A 132 -8.36 23.73 2.34
N THR A 133 -8.34 23.63 3.67
CA THR A 133 -7.17 23.86 4.52
C THR A 133 -6.68 22.61 5.25
N GLY A 134 -7.29 21.44 5.01
CA GLY A 134 -6.89 20.18 5.64
C GLY A 134 -8.06 19.26 5.95
N TRP A 135 -8.28 18.99 7.23
CA TRP A 135 -9.33 18.08 7.72
C TRP A 135 -10.23 18.79 8.72
N SER A 136 -11.52 18.44 8.72
CA SER A 136 -12.47 18.87 9.73
C SER A 136 -12.12 18.35 11.14
N ASP A 137 -12.82 18.87 12.15
CA ASP A 137 -12.88 18.22 13.46
C ASP A 137 -13.37 16.77 13.36
N ILE A 138 -13.05 15.97 14.38
CA ILE A 138 -13.48 14.57 14.47
C ILE A 138 -15.00 14.50 14.60
N LYS A 139 -15.64 13.75 13.70
CA LYS A 139 -17.05 13.41 13.73
C LYS A 139 -17.23 11.93 14.10
N ASN A 140 -18.38 11.60 14.67
CA ASN A 140 -18.75 10.21 15.00
C ASN A 140 -19.71 9.67 13.94
N LEU A 141 -19.59 8.38 13.61
CA LEU A 141 -20.52 7.70 12.70
C LEU A 141 -21.96 7.65 13.25
N GLY A 142 -22.14 7.79 14.56
CA GLY A 142 -23.46 7.79 15.21
C GLY A 142 -24.14 6.42 15.18
N ALA A 143 -25.46 6.39 15.41
CA ALA A 143 -26.23 5.16 15.24
C ALA A 143 -26.32 4.80 13.73
N PRO A 144 -26.25 3.51 13.36
CA PRO A 144 -26.23 2.33 14.23
C PRO A 144 -24.84 1.90 14.72
N PHE A 145 -23.78 2.64 14.42
CA PHE A 145 -22.38 2.24 14.66
C PHE A 145 -21.87 2.50 16.08
N LYS A 146 -22.54 3.38 16.84
CA LYS A 146 -22.08 3.88 18.15
C LYS A 146 -21.78 2.79 19.19
N ASP A 147 -22.49 1.67 19.12
CA ASP A 147 -22.39 0.58 20.11
C ASP A 147 -21.37 -0.49 19.70
N PHE A 148 -20.75 -0.36 18.51
CA PHE A 148 -19.71 -1.26 18.04
C PHE A 148 -18.32 -0.74 18.43
N ARG A 149 -17.51 -1.62 19.01
CA ARG A 149 -16.08 -1.38 19.18
C ARG A 149 -15.36 -1.67 17.85
N ILE A 150 -15.23 -0.64 17.03
CA ILE A 150 -14.61 -0.73 15.70
C ILE A 150 -13.13 -0.36 15.78
N MET A 151 -12.23 -1.28 15.38
CA MET A 151 -10.80 -0.96 15.22
C MET A 151 -10.49 -0.58 13.78
N GLY A 152 -10.83 -1.44 12.82
CA GLY A 152 -10.67 -1.22 11.39
C GLY A 152 -12.01 -0.96 10.71
N LEU A 153 -12.02 0.04 9.81
CA LEU A 153 -13.13 0.34 8.92
C LEU A 153 -12.59 0.73 7.55
N SER A 154 -13.02 0.03 6.52
CA SER A 154 -12.77 0.36 5.12
C SER A 154 -14.08 0.58 4.37
N VAL A 155 -14.01 1.33 3.27
CA VAL A 155 -15.20 1.79 2.54
C VAL A 155 -15.04 1.52 1.05
N SER A 156 -16.07 0.94 0.43
CA SER A 156 -16.10 0.75 -1.03
C SER A 156 -16.46 2.04 -1.76
N SER A 157 -16.29 2.08 -3.09
CA SER A 157 -16.71 3.24 -3.91
C SER A 157 -18.22 3.46 -3.89
N LYS A 158 -19.01 2.46 -3.45
CA LYS A 158 -20.46 2.56 -3.27
C LYS A 158 -20.83 3.13 -1.88
N GLY A 159 -19.85 3.44 -1.04
CA GLY A 159 -20.06 3.88 0.33
C GLY A 159 -20.38 2.73 1.31
N THR A 160 -20.26 1.46 0.90
CA THR A 160 -20.47 0.32 1.80
C THR A 160 -19.34 0.27 2.81
N TYR A 161 -19.68 0.30 4.10
CA TYR A 161 -18.72 0.09 5.17
C TYR A 161 -18.48 -1.40 5.37
N TYR A 162 -17.21 -1.77 5.54
CA TYR A 162 -16.77 -3.05 6.08
C TYR A 162 -15.92 -2.77 7.31
N PHE A 163 -16.27 -3.37 8.43
CA PHE A 163 -15.65 -3.05 9.72
C PHE A 163 -15.62 -4.25 10.66
N ASP A 164 -14.67 -4.26 11.59
CA ASP A 164 -14.61 -5.28 12.64
C ASP A 164 -15.40 -4.88 13.89
N GLU A 165 -15.95 -5.90 14.57
CA GLU A 165 -16.41 -5.83 15.94
C GLU A 165 -15.34 -6.48 16.83
N ALA A 166 -14.48 -5.64 17.42
CA ALA A 166 -13.28 -6.10 18.08
C ALA A 166 -13.57 -6.80 19.42
N SER A 167 -13.38 -8.11 19.43
CA SER A 167 -13.52 -9.03 20.56
C SER A 167 -12.51 -10.19 20.43
N LYS A 168 -12.49 -11.15 21.36
CA LYS A 168 -11.60 -12.33 21.26
C LYS A 168 -11.90 -13.20 20.04
N ILE A 169 -13.16 -13.25 19.61
CA ILE A 169 -13.53 -13.94 18.37
C ILE A 169 -13.31 -13.01 17.17
N GLY A 170 -13.71 -11.74 17.32
CA GLY A 170 -13.77 -10.81 16.19
C GLY A 170 -14.96 -11.14 15.29
N THR A 171 -15.48 -10.14 14.57
CA THR A 171 -16.53 -10.36 13.56
C THR A 171 -16.46 -9.24 12.56
N ILE A 172 -16.36 -9.58 11.27
CA ILE A 172 -16.48 -8.60 10.20
C ILE A 172 -17.95 -8.41 9.87
N ARG A 173 -18.34 -7.15 9.83
CA ARG A 173 -19.67 -6.67 9.47
C ARG A 173 -19.59 -5.77 8.26
N TYR A 174 -20.74 -5.59 7.62
CA TYR A 174 -20.91 -4.62 6.56
C TYR A 174 -22.19 -3.81 6.75
N SER A 175 -22.22 -2.61 6.20
CA SER A 175 -23.41 -1.77 6.11
C SER A 175 -23.39 -1.03 4.78
N ARG A 176 -24.38 -1.31 3.93
CA ARG A 176 -24.54 -0.63 2.63
C ARG A 176 -25.11 0.77 2.81
N LEU A 177 -24.67 1.68 1.96
CA LEU A 177 -25.29 2.99 1.80
C LEU A 177 -26.48 2.87 0.83
N ILE A 178 -27.70 3.03 1.34
CA ILE A 178 -28.94 2.94 0.57
C ILE A 178 -29.68 4.27 0.71
N ASN A 179 -29.92 4.96 -0.41
CA ASN A 179 -30.60 6.28 -0.43
C ASN A 179 -29.96 7.31 0.53
N GLY A 180 -28.62 7.33 0.61
CA GLY A 180 -27.87 8.25 1.46
C GLY A 180 -27.84 7.88 2.95
N LYS A 181 -28.39 6.72 3.34
CA LYS A 181 -28.36 6.22 4.72
C LYS A 181 -27.76 4.82 4.80
N HIS A 182 -26.88 4.60 5.76
CA HIS A 182 -26.34 3.28 6.07
C HIS A 182 -27.41 2.38 6.70
N GLU A 183 -27.51 1.14 6.21
CA GLU A 183 -28.39 0.11 6.77
C GLU A 183 -27.85 -0.44 8.11
N GLU A 184 -28.68 -1.18 8.85
CA GLU A 184 -28.23 -1.86 10.07
C GLU A 184 -27.06 -2.81 9.79
N PRO A 185 -25.98 -2.82 10.60
CA PRO A 185 -24.81 -3.62 10.31
C PRO A 185 -25.08 -5.12 10.34
N GLN A 186 -24.80 -5.77 9.22
CA GLN A 186 -24.98 -7.21 9.04
C GLN A 186 -23.64 -7.92 9.16
N LYS A 187 -23.63 -9.13 9.73
CA LYS A 187 -22.42 -9.97 9.70
C LYS A 187 -22.14 -10.38 8.26
N VAL A 188 -20.87 -10.34 7.87
CA VAL A 188 -20.43 -11.00 6.64
C VAL A 188 -20.61 -12.53 6.81
N SER A 189 -20.69 -13.26 5.71
CA SER A 189 -21.00 -14.68 5.70
C SER A 189 -20.00 -15.51 6.53
N LYS A 190 -20.40 -16.73 6.89
CA LYS A 190 -19.61 -17.64 7.75
C LYS A 190 -18.28 -18.03 7.12
N GLU A 191 -18.19 -18.01 5.79
CA GLU A 191 -16.98 -18.30 5.04
C GLU A 191 -15.83 -17.33 5.40
N ILE A 192 -16.18 -16.11 5.82
CA ILE A 192 -15.25 -15.07 6.26
C ILE A 192 -15.13 -15.07 7.78
N ASN A 193 -16.26 -15.16 8.50
CA ASN A 193 -16.31 -15.10 9.96
C ASN A 193 -15.99 -16.46 10.63
N THR A 194 -14.79 -17.00 10.38
CA THR A 194 -14.24 -18.22 10.98
C THR A 194 -12.87 -17.99 11.61
N GLY A 195 -12.66 -18.55 12.80
CA GLY A 195 -11.41 -18.42 13.56
C GLY A 195 -11.56 -17.54 14.80
N LYS A 196 -10.44 -16.96 15.24
CA LYS A 196 -10.36 -16.00 16.34
C LYS A 196 -9.66 -14.74 15.87
N TRP A 197 -9.77 -13.66 16.66
CA TRP A 197 -9.11 -12.38 16.39
C TRP A 197 -9.40 -11.82 14.99
N ILE A 198 -10.60 -12.05 14.46
CA ILE A 198 -11.00 -11.62 13.11
C ILE A 198 -11.09 -10.09 13.08
N ALA A 199 -10.18 -9.42 12.37
CA ALA A 199 -10.03 -7.97 12.42
C ALA A 199 -9.49 -7.33 11.12
N HIS A 200 -9.49 -5.99 11.12
CA HIS A 200 -8.90 -5.12 10.09
C HIS A 200 -9.36 -5.42 8.65
N PRO A 201 -10.67 -5.39 8.37
CA PRO A 201 -11.15 -5.67 7.02
C PRO A 201 -10.72 -4.56 6.04
N PHE A 202 -10.23 -4.98 4.88
CA PHE A 202 -10.03 -4.12 3.72
C PHE A 202 -10.93 -4.57 2.57
N ILE A 203 -11.93 -3.76 2.24
CA ILE A 203 -12.77 -3.93 1.05
C ILE A 203 -12.14 -3.26 -0.16
N ALA A 204 -12.04 -3.98 -1.28
CA ALA A 204 -11.66 -3.38 -2.55
C ALA A 204 -12.65 -2.27 -2.95
N PRO A 205 -12.22 -1.17 -3.60
CA PRO A 205 -13.14 -0.10 -3.96
C PRO A 205 -14.30 -0.53 -4.85
N ASP A 206 -14.14 -1.58 -5.65
CA ASP A 206 -15.18 -2.17 -6.51
C ASP A 206 -15.93 -3.34 -5.85
N GLU A 207 -15.62 -3.65 -4.59
CA GLU A 207 -16.12 -4.80 -3.82
C GLU A 207 -15.78 -6.17 -4.44
N SER A 208 -14.75 -6.25 -5.29
CA SER A 208 -14.33 -7.51 -5.95
C SER A 208 -13.60 -8.48 -5.02
N TYR A 209 -12.96 -7.97 -3.96
CA TYR A 209 -12.33 -8.78 -2.93
C TYR A 209 -12.41 -8.11 -1.55
N LEU A 210 -12.38 -8.91 -0.50
CA LEU A 210 -12.26 -8.50 0.91
C LEU A 210 -11.04 -9.20 1.49
N MET A 211 -10.18 -8.46 2.19
CA MET A 211 -9.05 -8.99 2.96
C MET A 211 -9.24 -8.74 4.45
N TRP A 212 -8.65 -9.58 5.29
CA TRP A 212 -8.66 -9.43 6.74
C TRP A 212 -7.56 -10.29 7.37
N ASP A 213 -7.31 -10.07 8.67
CA ASP A 213 -6.49 -10.97 9.47
C ASP A 213 -7.32 -11.77 10.48
N ALA A 214 -6.90 -13.01 10.72
CA ALA A 214 -7.52 -13.92 11.68
C ALA A 214 -6.55 -15.04 12.09
N GLN A 215 -6.78 -15.61 13.27
CA GLN A 215 -6.13 -16.84 13.71
C GLN A 215 -7.01 -18.06 13.39
N LYS A 216 -6.45 -19.05 12.70
CA LYS A 216 -7.09 -20.33 12.37
C LYS A 216 -6.17 -21.51 12.68
N GLU A 217 -6.74 -22.68 12.90
CA GLU A 217 -5.99 -23.90 13.27
C GLU A 217 -5.04 -24.37 12.16
N ASP A 218 -5.38 -24.09 10.90
CA ASP A 218 -4.61 -24.41 9.70
C ASP A 218 -3.73 -23.25 9.20
N GLY A 219 -3.55 -22.21 10.04
CA GLY A 219 -2.68 -21.06 9.75
C GLY A 219 -1.18 -21.34 9.92
N TYR A 220 -0.35 -20.38 9.50
CA TYR A 220 1.11 -20.46 9.60
C TYR A 220 1.65 -19.98 10.95
N GLY A 221 0.98 -19.01 11.57
CA GLY A 221 1.41 -18.38 12.81
C GLY A 221 0.25 -17.94 13.70
N ASP A 222 0.38 -16.76 14.31
CA ASP A 222 -0.67 -16.17 15.14
C ASP A 222 -1.84 -15.69 14.28
N ASN A 223 -1.83 -14.43 13.83
CA ASN A 223 -2.79 -13.98 12.83
C ASN A 223 -2.18 -14.12 11.44
N ASP A 224 -2.94 -14.73 10.55
CA ASP A 224 -2.63 -14.85 9.14
C ASP A 224 -3.53 -13.91 8.32
N LEU A 225 -3.06 -13.51 7.14
CA LEU A 225 -3.83 -12.76 6.16
C LEU A 225 -4.64 -13.68 5.25
N TYR A 226 -5.92 -13.33 5.10
CA TYR A 226 -6.88 -14.02 4.24
C TYR A 226 -7.50 -13.07 3.23
N ILE A 227 -7.95 -13.63 2.11
CA ILE A 227 -8.73 -12.93 1.08
C ILE A 227 -9.92 -13.77 0.65
N SER A 228 -11.04 -13.13 0.37
CA SER A 228 -12.19 -13.72 -0.32
C SER A 228 -12.54 -12.89 -1.55
N PHE A 229 -12.86 -13.57 -2.64
CA PHE A 229 -13.29 -12.93 -3.88
C PHE A 229 -14.81 -12.99 -4.01
N ARG A 230 -15.38 -11.90 -4.50
CA ARG A 230 -16.81 -11.82 -4.81
C ARG A 230 -17.14 -12.76 -5.97
N GLN A 231 -18.21 -13.53 -5.80
CA GLN A 231 -18.70 -14.48 -6.80
C GLN A 231 -19.68 -13.79 -7.77
N LYS A 232 -20.00 -14.46 -8.88
CA LYS A 232 -20.92 -13.93 -9.91
C LYS A 232 -22.34 -13.70 -9.40
N ASP A 233 -22.77 -14.49 -8.42
CA ASP A 233 -24.08 -14.35 -7.76
C ASP A 233 -24.09 -13.26 -6.66
N GLY A 234 -22.95 -12.57 -6.46
CA GLY A 234 -22.80 -11.56 -5.43
C GLY A 234 -22.56 -12.11 -4.03
N SER A 235 -22.35 -13.41 -3.84
CA SER A 235 -21.87 -13.97 -2.58
C SER A 235 -20.37 -13.76 -2.39
N TRP A 236 -19.88 -13.93 -1.16
CA TRP A 236 -18.45 -14.03 -0.88
C TRP A 236 -18.00 -15.49 -1.03
N GLY A 237 -16.85 -15.71 -1.67
CA GLY A 237 -16.25 -17.03 -1.72
C GLY A 237 -15.67 -17.49 -0.38
N THR A 238 -15.16 -18.72 -0.36
CA THR A 238 -14.38 -19.24 0.76
C THR A 238 -13.17 -18.35 1.05
N ALA A 239 -12.78 -18.29 2.32
CA ALA A 239 -11.54 -17.63 2.71
C ALA A 239 -10.33 -18.37 2.13
N ILE A 240 -9.45 -17.64 1.46
CA ILE A 240 -8.19 -18.13 0.92
C ILE A 240 -7.07 -17.58 1.80
N ASN A 241 -6.28 -18.46 2.42
CA ASN A 241 -5.05 -18.08 3.11
C ASN A 241 -4.04 -17.58 2.05
N MET A 242 -3.41 -16.42 2.27
CA MET A 242 -2.50 -15.81 1.28
C MET A 242 -1.17 -16.56 1.10
N GLY A 243 -0.96 -17.67 1.83
CA GLY A 243 0.14 -18.61 1.64
C GLY A 243 1.44 -18.17 2.32
N ASN A 244 2.41 -19.08 2.34
CA ASN A 244 3.67 -18.95 3.08
C ASN A 244 4.64 -17.86 2.59
N LYS A 245 4.37 -17.23 1.45
CA LYS A 245 5.12 -16.03 1.00
C LYS A 245 4.69 -14.81 1.82
N ILE A 246 3.42 -14.76 2.21
CA ILE A 246 2.80 -13.63 2.91
C ILE A 246 2.71 -13.92 4.41
N ASN A 247 2.18 -15.07 4.78
CA ASN A 247 1.98 -15.48 6.16
C ASN A 247 3.19 -16.24 6.68
N THR A 248 3.61 -15.94 7.90
CA THR A 248 4.79 -16.55 8.53
C THR A 248 4.42 -17.16 9.88
N ALA A 249 5.40 -17.65 10.63
CA ALA A 249 5.17 -18.07 12.02
C ALA A 249 4.92 -16.89 12.98
N LEU A 250 5.03 -15.65 12.50
CA LEU A 250 4.78 -14.44 13.28
C LEU A 250 3.30 -14.04 13.17
N GLN A 251 2.98 -12.81 13.56
CA GLN A 251 1.67 -12.21 13.36
C GLN A 251 1.71 -11.26 12.17
N GLU A 252 0.81 -11.47 11.21
CA GLU A 252 0.49 -10.53 10.14
C GLU A 252 -0.88 -9.87 10.37
N ASN A 253 -0.98 -8.55 10.21
CA ASN A 253 -2.27 -7.85 10.33
C ASN A 253 -2.37 -6.59 9.48
N GLY A 254 -3.60 -6.08 9.36
CA GLY A 254 -3.85 -4.76 8.75
C GLY A 254 -3.57 -4.68 7.26
N ALA A 255 -3.78 -5.79 6.55
CA ALA A 255 -3.53 -5.88 5.11
C ALA A 255 -4.41 -4.92 4.31
N HIS A 256 -3.80 -4.13 3.44
CA HIS A 256 -4.50 -3.23 2.52
C HIS A 256 -3.72 -3.04 1.23
N VAL A 257 -4.41 -2.58 0.17
CA VAL A 257 -3.77 -2.31 -1.13
C VAL A 257 -3.56 -0.82 -1.30
N THR A 258 -2.42 -0.45 -1.88
CA THR A 258 -2.10 0.95 -2.20
C THR A 258 -3.19 1.58 -3.08
N PRO A 259 -3.43 2.90 -2.98
CA PRO A 259 -4.41 3.62 -3.80
C PRO A 259 -4.31 3.39 -5.31
N ASP A 260 -3.10 3.16 -5.82
CA ASP A 260 -2.86 2.86 -7.23
C ASP A 260 -3.08 1.38 -7.62
N GLY A 261 -3.49 0.55 -6.65
CA GLY A 261 -3.91 -0.84 -6.84
C GLY A 261 -2.78 -1.85 -6.98
N LYS A 262 -1.52 -1.45 -6.77
CA LYS A 262 -0.35 -2.27 -7.16
C LYS A 262 0.24 -3.14 -6.05
N TYR A 263 0.34 -2.62 -4.83
CA TYR A 263 1.10 -3.28 -3.77
C TYR A 263 0.24 -3.55 -2.54
N LEU A 264 0.50 -4.69 -1.92
CA LEU A 264 -0.07 -5.10 -0.65
C LEU A 264 0.82 -4.51 0.44
N PHE A 265 0.22 -3.84 1.42
CA PHE A 265 0.87 -3.38 2.64
C PHE A 265 0.25 -4.08 3.83
N PHE A 266 1.09 -4.49 4.78
CA PHE A 266 0.65 -5.12 6.02
C PHE A 266 1.72 -4.93 7.10
N TRP A 267 1.34 -5.15 8.35
CA TRP A 267 2.29 -5.21 9.44
C TRP A 267 2.67 -6.67 9.73
N ARG A 268 3.95 -6.92 10.00
CA ARG A 268 4.44 -8.21 10.47
C ARG A 268 5.27 -8.01 11.73
N GLY A 269 5.03 -8.84 12.74
CA GLY A 269 5.77 -8.79 13.98
C GLY A 269 5.30 -9.79 15.01
N TYR A 270 5.79 -9.64 16.23
CA TYR A 270 5.54 -10.56 17.33
C TYR A 270 5.62 -9.85 18.68
N GLU A 271 4.98 -10.45 19.68
CA GLU A 271 5.02 -9.97 21.05
C GLU A 271 6.25 -10.54 21.79
N LYS A 272 6.90 -9.69 22.59
CA LYS A 272 7.93 -10.10 23.56
C LYS A 272 7.48 -9.77 24.97
N VAL A 273 7.86 -10.64 25.90
CA VAL A 273 7.67 -10.45 27.33
C VAL A 273 8.95 -9.86 27.93
N ARG A 274 8.82 -8.80 28.73
CA ARG A 274 9.91 -8.22 29.54
C ARG A 274 10.15 -9.06 30.79
N GLU A 275 11.28 -8.85 31.46
CA GLU A 275 11.60 -9.51 32.74
C GLU A 275 10.53 -9.26 33.82
N ASP A 276 9.88 -8.10 33.80
CA ASP A 276 8.80 -7.74 34.72
C ASP A 276 7.43 -8.35 34.37
N GLY A 277 7.35 -9.18 33.32
CA GLY A 277 6.14 -9.83 32.83
C GLY A 277 5.26 -8.95 31.94
N SER A 278 5.57 -7.68 31.75
CA SER A 278 4.86 -6.82 30.79
C SER A 278 5.23 -7.16 29.35
N THR A 279 4.33 -6.93 28.40
CA THR A 279 4.59 -7.24 26.98
C THR A 279 4.88 -6.00 26.13
N TYR A 280 5.53 -6.22 24.99
CA TYR A 280 5.71 -5.22 23.94
C TYR A 280 5.81 -5.86 22.56
N TRP A 281 5.51 -5.08 21.54
CA TRP A 281 5.49 -5.55 20.16
C TRP A 281 6.77 -5.15 19.44
N ILE A 282 7.33 -6.09 18.69
CA ILE A 282 8.37 -5.84 17.68
C ILE A 282 7.75 -6.13 16.32
N GLY A 283 7.90 -5.20 15.37
CA GLY A 283 7.43 -5.42 14.02
C GLY A 283 7.60 -4.19 13.14
N SER A 284 7.37 -4.41 11.85
CA SER A 284 7.60 -3.43 10.80
C SER A 284 6.50 -3.51 9.74
N ILE A 285 6.46 -2.50 8.88
CA ILE A 285 5.56 -2.46 7.73
C ILE A 285 6.23 -3.22 6.58
N TYR A 286 5.52 -4.16 5.99
CA TYR A 286 5.95 -4.94 4.84
C TYR A 286 5.11 -4.59 3.62
N TRP A 287 5.70 -4.76 2.44
CA TRP A 287 5.02 -4.58 1.18
C TRP A 287 5.43 -5.62 0.14
N GLY A 288 4.51 -5.96 -0.77
CA GLY A 288 4.71 -6.97 -1.82
C GLY A 288 3.85 -6.71 -3.06
N ASP A 289 4.19 -7.36 -4.18
CA ASP A 289 3.44 -7.27 -5.45
C ASP A 289 2.05 -7.89 -5.32
N PHE A 290 1.03 -7.05 -5.20
CA PHE A 290 -0.35 -7.51 -5.06
C PHE A 290 -0.95 -7.97 -6.38
N ILE A 291 -0.52 -7.40 -7.51
CA ILE A 291 -1.04 -7.79 -8.83
C ILE A 291 -0.67 -9.25 -9.10
N GLN A 292 0.60 -9.59 -8.88
CA GLN A 292 1.07 -10.95 -9.07
C GLN A 292 0.47 -11.91 -8.03
N LEU A 293 0.41 -11.51 -6.75
CA LEU A 293 -0.21 -12.32 -5.70
C LEU A 293 -1.68 -12.62 -6.00
N LYS A 294 -2.47 -11.60 -6.35
CA LYS A 294 -3.89 -11.75 -6.68
C LYS A 294 -4.10 -12.70 -7.85
N LYS A 295 -3.23 -12.65 -8.86
CA LYS A 295 -3.25 -13.59 -9.99
C LYS A 295 -3.01 -15.04 -9.53
N GLU A 296 -1.97 -15.29 -8.74
CA GLU A 296 -1.67 -16.64 -8.22
C GLU A 296 -2.84 -17.19 -7.38
N LEU A 297 -3.44 -16.35 -6.52
CA LEU A 297 -4.57 -16.76 -5.67
C LEU A 297 -5.84 -17.08 -6.49
N LEU A 298 -6.11 -16.34 -7.56
CA LEU A 298 -7.23 -16.61 -8.46
C LEU A 298 -7.00 -17.87 -9.31
N GLU A 299 -5.77 -18.13 -9.74
CA GLU A 299 -5.41 -19.34 -10.49
C GLU A 299 -5.56 -20.58 -9.60
N ASN A 300 -5.03 -20.54 -8.37
CA ASN A 300 -5.15 -21.64 -7.41
C ASN A 300 -6.60 -21.90 -6.99
N LYS A 301 -7.45 -20.87 -6.93
CA LYS A 301 -8.89 -21.01 -6.67
C LYS A 301 -9.60 -21.84 -7.75
N ASN A 302 -9.16 -21.79 -9.00
CA ASN A 302 -9.81 -22.52 -10.10
C ASN A 302 -9.36 -23.98 -10.22
N ILE A 303 -8.37 -24.41 -9.43
CA ILE A 303 -7.82 -25.77 -9.43
C ILE A 303 -8.46 -26.65 -8.33
N ASN A 304 -9.04 -26.03 -7.30
CA ASN A 304 -9.68 -26.68 -6.15
C ASN A 304 -11.20 -26.53 -6.17
#